data_AF-A0A9W8MYL3-F1
#
_entry.id   AF-A0A9W8MYL3-F1
#
_cell.length_a   1.000
_cell.length_b   1.000
_cell.length_c   1.000
_cell.angle_alpha   90.00
_cell.angle_beta   90.00
_cell.angle_gamma   90.00
#
_symmetry.space_group_name_H-M   'P 1'
#
loop_
_entity.id
_entity.type
_entity.pdbx_description
1 polymer ?
#
loop_
_entity_poly.entity_id
_entity_poly.type
_entity_poly.pdbx_seq_one_letter_code
_entity_poly.pdbx_strand_id
1 'polypeptide(L)'
;MPHEHQDGCGHESHDHDHEHDSPELGFQDNLFNHIDRQNVVVLNSDGLAADIIKPWHARLDENKYVESDADDQLIIRVPFTGSVRLRSVLLKAGPGDQTPSKITLFANEPTLDFDDVTDKKPIQEFDVPQGRDVGEYAVKTAKFSNVSNLTIFVPAAQGADATRIYYLGFLGTWTETKHQPIIAVYEAQANVADHEKIQGMDGKWAAPGH
;
A
#
# COMPACT_ATOMS: atom_id res chain seq x y z
N MET A 1 41.89 30.75 -69.18
CA MET A 1 42.59 30.29 -67.97
C MET A 1 41.68 29.28 -67.29
N PRO A 2 42.00 27.99 -67.34
CA PRO A 2 41.21 26.92 -66.73
C PRO A 2 41.54 26.82 -65.24
N HIS A 3 40.60 26.40 -64.40
CA HIS A 3 40.88 25.67 -63.15
C HIS A 3 39.64 24.85 -62.78
N GLU A 4 39.75 23.54 -63.04
CA GLU A 4 39.05 22.50 -62.31
C GLU A 4 39.50 22.53 -60.84
N HIS A 5 38.58 22.19 -59.92
CA HIS A 5 38.90 21.31 -58.80
C HIS A 5 37.62 20.57 -58.37
N GLN A 6 37.75 19.25 -58.48
CA GLN A 6 36.88 18.21 -57.98
C GLN A 6 37.23 17.91 -56.50
N ASP A 7 36.33 17.19 -55.83
CA ASP A 7 36.50 16.38 -54.62
C ASP A 7 36.19 16.98 -53.24
N GLY A 8 35.52 16.14 -52.44
CA GLY A 8 35.50 16.22 -50.98
C GLY A 8 34.10 16.38 -50.41
N CYS A 9 33.36 15.29 -50.26
CA CYS A 9 33.15 14.58 -48.99
C CYS A 9 31.80 14.95 -48.32
N GLY A 10 30.83 14.05 -48.51
CA GLY A 10 29.57 14.05 -47.80
C GLY A 10 29.82 13.85 -46.32
N HIS A 11 29.41 14.83 -45.52
CA HIS A 11 29.39 14.73 -44.08
C HIS A 11 28.12 13.99 -43.68
N GLU A 12 28.23 12.66 -43.61
CA GLU A 12 27.47 11.89 -42.64
C GLU A 12 27.73 12.48 -41.24
N SER A 13 26.76 12.27 -40.37
CA SER A 13 26.88 12.16 -38.91
C SER A 13 26.10 13.21 -38.11
N HIS A 14 25.11 12.65 -37.40
CA HIS A 14 24.52 13.12 -36.14
C HIS A 14 23.25 13.98 -36.23
N ASP A 15 22.23 13.44 -36.90
CA ASP A 15 20.89 13.47 -36.29
C ASP A 15 20.97 12.72 -34.96
N HIS A 16 21.09 13.47 -33.88
CA HIS A 16 20.71 12.98 -32.56
C HIS A 16 19.19 13.02 -32.49
N ASP A 17 18.55 12.07 -33.19
CA ASP A 17 17.26 11.56 -32.75
C ASP A 17 17.50 10.94 -31.38
N HIS A 18 17.39 11.78 -30.35
CA HIS A 18 16.97 11.30 -29.05
C HIS A 18 15.51 10.86 -29.20
N GLU A 19 15.33 9.71 -29.85
CA GLU A 19 14.24 8.79 -29.53
C GLU A 19 14.46 8.40 -28.08
N HIS A 20 14.06 9.31 -27.18
CA HIS A 20 13.89 8.99 -25.78
C HIS A 20 12.82 7.92 -25.77
N ASP A 21 13.29 6.68 -25.60
CA ASP A 21 12.62 5.57 -24.94
C ASP A 21 11.25 6.01 -24.44
N SER A 22 10.20 5.45 -25.03
CA SER A 22 8.92 5.34 -24.30
C SER A 22 9.31 4.85 -22.92
N PRO A 23 9.19 5.68 -21.88
CA PRO A 23 9.88 5.37 -20.65
C PRO A 23 9.27 4.06 -20.18
N GLU A 24 10.12 3.12 -19.74
CA GLU A 24 9.71 1.94 -18.99
C GLU A 24 9.08 2.39 -17.64
N LEU A 25 8.02 3.20 -17.74
CA LEU A 25 7.15 3.75 -16.73
C LEU A 25 6.50 2.55 -16.05
N GLY A 26 7.17 2.04 -15.03
CA GLY A 26 6.62 0.94 -14.28
C GLY A 26 7.64 0.15 -13.49
N PHE A 27 8.94 0.17 -13.84
CA PHE A 27 9.92 -0.61 -13.09
C PHE A 27 10.45 0.14 -11.86
N GLN A 28 10.92 1.38 -12.01
CA GLN A 28 11.63 2.10 -10.93
C GLN A 28 10.71 2.46 -9.75
N ASP A 29 9.45 2.79 -10.03
CA ASP A 29 8.46 3.13 -9.01
C ASP A 29 7.68 1.91 -8.50
N ASN A 30 7.99 0.69 -8.96
CA ASN A 30 7.19 -0.48 -8.63
C ASN A 30 7.32 -0.88 -7.16
N LEU A 31 6.21 -1.05 -6.47
CA LEU A 31 6.21 -1.39 -5.06
C LEU A 31 6.08 -2.90 -4.77
N PHE A 32 6.10 -3.78 -5.79
CA PHE A 32 5.89 -5.21 -5.62
C PHE A 32 6.79 -5.85 -4.54
N ASN A 33 8.07 -5.50 -4.53
CA ASN A 33 9.03 -6.02 -3.54
C ASN A 33 8.84 -5.45 -2.13
N HIS A 34 8.04 -4.39 -1.99
CA HIS A 34 7.79 -3.70 -0.74
C HIS A 34 6.43 -4.05 -0.12
N ILE A 35 5.63 -4.92 -0.77
CA ILE A 35 4.37 -5.43 -0.24
C ILE A 35 4.67 -6.60 0.70
N ASP A 36 4.06 -6.59 1.89
CA ASP A 36 4.06 -7.75 2.78
C ASP A 36 2.99 -8.76 2.32
N ARG A 37 3.35 -9.49 1.27
CA ARG A 37 2.45 -10.40 0.53
C ARG A 37 1.86 -11.50 1.40
N GLN A 38 2.53 -11.90 2.48
CA GLN A 38 2.03 -12.95 3.38
C GLN A 38 0.85 -12.48 4.22
N ASN A 39 0.75 -11.18 4.46
CA ASN A 39 -0.29 -10.56 5.28
C ASN A 39 -1.32 -9.78 4.45
N VAL A 40 -1.32 -9.93 3.12
CA VAL A 40 -2.39 -9.39 2.27
C VAL A 40 -3.66 -10.21 2.52
N VAL A 41 -4.75 -9.52 2.80
CA VAL A 41 -6.06 -10.14 3.06
C VAL A 41 -7.04 -9.73 1.98
N VAL A 42 -7.80 -10.70 1.49
CA VAL A 42 -8.95 -10.47 0.60
C VAL A 42 -10.18 -11.00 1.33
N LEU A 43 -11.20 -10.15 1.51
CA LEU A 43 -12.48 -10.53 2.09
C LEU A 43 -13.51 -10.75 0.99
N ASN A 44 -14.45 -11.66 1.24
CA ASN A 44 -15.48 -12.12 0.29
C ASN A 44 -14.90 -12.77 -0.97
N SER A 45 -13.85 -13.58 -0.84
CA SER A 45 -13.30 -14.37 -1.93
C SER A 45 -12.64 -15.65 -1.41
N ASP A 46 -12.75 -16.73 -2.19
CA ASP A 46 -11.98 -17.97 -2.00
C ASP A 46 -10.58 -17.91 -2.65
N GLY A 47 -10.28 -16.85 -3.41
CA GLY A 47 -9.01 -16.67 -4.09
C GLY A 47 -7.87 -16.22 -3.16
N LEU A 48 -6.63 -16.54 -3.53
CA LEU A 48 -5.47 -16.11 -2.76
C LEU A 48 -5.01 -14.72 -3.20
N ALA A 49 -4.57 -13.90 -2.25
CA ALA A 49 -3.96 -12.59 -2.55
C ALA A 49 -2.78 -12.70 -3.55
N ALA A 50 -2.03 -13.81 -3.49
CA ALA A 50 -0.92 -14.09 -4.40
C ALA A 50 -1.35 -14.22 -5.88
N ASP A 51 -2.63 -14.47 -6.15
CA ASP A 51 -3.18 -14.61 -7.51
C ASP A 51 -3.44 -13.25 -8.17
N ILE A 52 -3.42 -12.15 -7.42
CA ILE A 52 -3.56 -10.78 -7.95
C ILE A 52 -2.35 -9.88 -7.69
N ILE A 53 -1.60 -10.12 -6.61
CA ILE A 53 -0.33 -9.41 -6.33
C ILE A 53 0.81 -10.12 -7.09
N LYS A 54 1.01 -9.71 -8.34
CA LYS A 54 2.00 -10.30 -9.27
C LYS A 54 3.16 -9.33 -9.55
N PRO A 55 4.34 -9.83 -9.98
CA PRO A 55 5.38 -8.96 -10.52
C PRO A 55 4.92 -8.32 -11.84
N TRP A 56 5.50 -7.17 -12.20
CA TRP A 56 5.08 -6.38 -13.36
C TRP A 56 5.04 -7.17 -14.69
N HIS A 57 5.98 -8.09 -14.92
CA HIS A 57 6.02 -8.91 -16.14
C HIS A 57 4.85 -9.90 -16.25
N ALA A 58 4.23 -10.29 -15.13
CA ALA A 58 3.10 -11.21 -15.08
C ALA A 58 1.74 -10.49 -14.96
N ARG A 59 1.70 -9.16 -15.04
CA ARG A 59 0.47 -8.35 -14.86
C ARG A 59 -0.64 -8.66 -15.86
N LEU A 60 -0.31 -9.22 -17.01
CA LEU A 60 -1.26 -9.57 -18.07
C LEU A 60 -1.76 -11.02 -17.97
N ASP A 61 -1.22 -11.82 -17.05
CA ASP A 61 -1.62 -13.21 -16.87
C ASP A 61 -3.04 -13.29 -16.24
N GLU A 62 -4.00 -13.77 -17.03
CA GLU A 62 -5.40 -13.96 -16.63
C GLU A 62 -5.69 -15.38 -16.11
N ASN A 63 -4.72 -16.30 -16.08
CA ASN A 63 -4.93 -17.67 -15.59
C ASN A 63 -5.17 -17.75 -14.08
N LYS A 64 -4.77 -16.70 -13.35
CA LYS A 64 -4.91 -16.56 -11.90
C LYS A 64 -5.65 -15.28 -11.59
N TYR A 65 -6.65 -15.36 -10.73
CA TYR A 65 -7.52 -14.24 -10.38
C TYR A 65 -8.13 -14.43 -9.00
N VAL A 66 -8.66 -13.34 -8.47
CA VAL A 66 -9.58 -13.31 -7.34
C VAL A 66 -10.97 -12.99 -7.89
N GLU A 67 -11.96 -13.74 -7.45
CA GLU A 67 -13.38 -13.52 -7.75
C GLU A 67 -14.16 -13.49 -6.44
N SER A 68 -15.19 -12.65 -6.38
CA SER A 68 -16.04 -12.57 -5.19
C SER A 68 -16.95 -13.79 -5.07
N ASP A 69 -17.21 -14.24 -3.83
CA ASP A 69 -17.88 -15.53 -3.57
C ASP A 69 -19.39 -15.40 -3.32
N ALA A 70 -19.81 -14.51 -2.42
CA ALA A 70 -21.22 -14.41 -2.02
C ALA A 70 -22.01 -13.34 -2.80
N ASP A 71 -21.40 -12.16 -2.94
CA ASP A 71 -21.93 -11.01 -3.68
C ASP A 71 -20.81 -10.37 -4.51
N ASP A 72 -21.06 -9.23 -5.15
CA ASP A 72 -20.10 -8.57 -6.05
C ASP A 72 -19.14 -7.60 -5.34
N GLN A 73 -19.12 -7.59 -4.01
CA GLN A 73 -18.27 -6.72 -3.21
C GLN A 73 -16.95 -7.38 -2.83
N LEU A 74 -15.86 -6.61 -2.72
CA LEU A 74 -14.56 -7.12 -2.26
C LEU A 74 -13.87 -6.09 -1.38
N ILE A 75 -13.18 -6.55 -0.35
CA ILE A 75 -12.21 -5.73 0.39
C ILE A 75 -10.83 -6.37 0.26
N ILE A 76 -9.84 -5.61 -0.17
CA ILE A 76 -8.45 -6.04 -0.29
C ILE A 76 -7.59 -5.14 0.61
N ARG A 77 -6.91 -5.75 1.58
CA ARG A 77 -6.04 -5.07 2.55
C ARG A 77 -4.59 -5.40 2.25
N VAL A 78 -3.81 -4.38 1.88
CA VAL A 78 -2.43 -4.52 1.43
C VAL A 78 -1.49 -3.84 2.42
N PRO A 79 -0.83 -4.59 3.32
CA PRO A 79 0.26 -4.06 4.12
C PRO A 79 1.54 -3.89 3.29
N PHE A 80 2.29 -2.82 3.60
CA PHE A 80 3.62 -2.58 3.09
C PHE A 80 4.67 -2.85 4.18
N THR A 81 5.87 -3.24 3.76
CA THR A 81 7.03 -3.53 4.62
C THR A 81 7.68 -2.26 5.21
N GLY A 82 7.13 -1.09 4.95
CA GLY A 82 7.61 0.21 5.41
C GLY A 82 6.65 1.32 5.01
N SER A 83 7.11 2.56 5.05
CA SER A 83 6.29 3.71 4.67
C SER A 83 6.31 3.91 3.16
N VAL A 84 5.14 4.04 2.55
CA VAL A 84 4.97 4.30 1.12
C VAL A 84 4.38 5.68 0.90
N ARG A 85 4.99 6.44 -0.01
CA ARG A 85 4.35 7.57 -0.68
C ARG A 85 3.77 7.06 -2.00
N LEU A 86 2.46 6.82 -2.01
CA LEU A 86 1.75 6.23 -3.14
C LEU A 86 1.55 7.26 -4.25
N ARG A 87 1.84 6.84 -5.49
CA ARG A 87 1.61 7.63 -6.70
C ARG A 87 0.40 7.11 -7.48
N SER A 88 0.32 5.79 -7.70
CA SER A 88 -0.77 5.19 -8.46
C SER A 88 -1.12 3.78 -7.96
N VAL A 89 -2.38 3.42 -8.12
CA VAL A 89 -2.87 2.03 -8.03
C VAL A 89 -3.01 1.50 -9.46
N LEU A 90 -2.59 0.27 -9.69
CA LEU A 90 -2.68 -0.42 -10.97
C LEU A 90 -3.68 -1.57 -10.83
N LEU A 91 -4.68 -1.63 -11.71
CA LEU A 91 -5.74 -2.63 -11.63
C LEU A 91 -6.02 -3.23 -13.01
N LYS A 92 -6.09 -4.56 -13.08
CA LYS A 92 -6.68 -5.30 -14.20
C LYS A 92 -7.81 -6.15 -13.68
N ALA A 93 -9.00 -5.99 -14.24
CA ALA A 93 -10.22 -6.61 -13.75
C ALA A 93 -11.18 -6.97 -14.90
N GLY A 94 -12.31 -7.62 -14.59
CA GLY A 94 -13.31 -8.04 -15.56
C GLY A 94 -13.22 -9.53 -15.95
N PRO A 95 -13.60 -9.92 -17.19
CA PRO A 95 -14.01 -9.08 -18.31
C PRO A 95 -15.46 -8.58 -18.23
N GLY A 96 -15.75 -7.55 -19.01
CA GLY A 96 -17.12 -7.05 -19.20
C GLY A 96 -17.79 -6.66 -17.89
N ASP A 97 -18.95 -7.24 -17.62
CA ASP A 97 -19.79 -6.83 -16.50
C ASP A 97 -19.25 -7.30 -15.13
N GLN A 98 -18.24 -8.20 -15.11
CA GLN A 98 -17.49 -8.56 -13.90
C GLN A 98 -16.46 -7.50 -13.48
N THR A 99 -16.33 -6.42 -14.26
CA THR A 99 -15.44 -5.30 -13.94
C THR A 99 -16.00 -4.55 -12.74
N PRO A 100 -15.19 -4.20 -11.73
CA PRO A 100 -15.59 -3.27 -10.68
C PRO A 100 -16.24 -2.02 -11.27
N SER A 101 -17.33 -1.53 -10.68
CA SER A 101 -17.89 -0.22 -11.03
C SER A 101 -16.94 0.92 -10.62
N LYS A 102 -16.39 0.79 -9.41
CA LYS A 102 -15.44 1.73 -8.81
C LYS A 102 -14.52 1.03 -7.82
N ILE A 103 -13.45 1.71 -7.45
CA ILE A 103 -12.62 1.37 -6.30
C ILE A 103 -12.55 2.55 -5.33
N THR A 104 -12.62 2.29 -4.04
CA THR A 104 -12.42 3.29 -2.99
C THR A 104 -11.20 2.95 -2.16
N LEU A 105 -10.43 3.98 -1.79
CA LEU A 105 -9.13 3.83 -1.13
C LEU A 105 -9.15 4.41 0.28
N PHE A 106 -8.67 3.61 1.23
CA PHE A 106 -8.46 3.98 2.62
C PHE A 106 -7.01 3.70 2.99
N ALA A 107 -6.32 4.68 3.56
CA ALA A 107 -4.94 4.52 3.99
C ALA A 107 -4.86 4.33 5.50
N ASN A 108 -4.01 3.40 5.94
CA ASN A 108 -3.70 3.11 7.34
C ASN A 108 -4.89 2.63 8.17
N GLU A 109 -5.80 1.90 7.54
CA GLU A 109 -7.00 1.32 8.17
C GLU A 109 -7.01 -0.21 7.94
N PRO A 110 -6.16 -0.98 8.65
CA PRO A 110 -5.92 -2.39 8.36
C PRO A 110 -7.04 -3.33 8.80
N THR A 111 -8.05 -2.83 9.51
CA THR A 111 -9.16 -3.62 10.06
C THR A 111 -10.51 -3.34 9.41
N LEU A 112 -10.56 -2.42 8.43
CA LEU A 112 -11.79 -1.97 7.75
C LEU A 112 -12.58 -3.13 7.13
N ASP A 113 -13.78 -3.38 7.63
CA ASP A 113 -14.72 -4.38 7.14
C ASP A 113 -15.86 -3.76 6.31
N PHE A 114 -16.84 -4.58 5.91
CA PHE A 114 -17.95 -4.16 5.04
C PHE A 114 -18.91 -3.18 5.73
N ASP A 115 -19.04 -3.23 7.05
CA ASP A 115 -19.86 -2.25 7.78
C ASP A 115 -19.10 -0.91 7.85
N ASP A 116 -17.83 -0.95 8.24
CA ASP A 116 -16.98 0.24 8.37
C ASP A 116 -16.82 1.03 7.05
N VAL A 117 -16.66 0.35 5.90
CA VAL A 117 -16.46 1.01 4.58
C VAL A 117 -17.68 1.82 4.15
N THR A 118 -18.87 1.51 4.66
CA THR A 118 -20.10 2.22 4.32
C THR A 118 -20.25 3.52 5.11
N ASP A 119 -19.76 3.56 6.34
CA ASP A 119 -19.83 4.72 7.22
C ASP A 119 -18.63 5.66 7.08
N LYS A 120 -17.45 5.11 6.74
CA LYS A 120 -16.22 5.91 6.62
C LYS A 120 -16.10 6.56 5.25
N LYS A 121 -15.71 7.83 5.25
CA LYS A 121 -15.39 8.56 4.03
C LYS A 121 -14.06 8.06 3.43
N PRO A 122 -14.03 7.57 2.18
CA PRO A 122 -12.78 7.19 1.53
C PRO A 122 -11.89 8.42 1.28
N ILE A 123 -10.58 8.19 1.21
CA ILE A 123 -9.61 9.26 0.91
C ILE A 123 -9.73 9.67 -0.56
N GLN A 124 -9.88 8.68 -1.43
CA GLN A 124 -10.07 8.86 -2.86
C GLN A 124 -10.85 7.68 -3.44
N GLU A 125 -11.61 7.94 -4.50
CA GLU A 125 -12.39 6.96 -5.24
C GLU A 125 -12.15 7.14 -6.74
N PHE A 126 -12.33 6.07 -7.50
CA PHE A 126 -12.19 6.07 -8.95
C PHE A 126 -13.25 5.18 -9.59
N ASP A 127 -13.89 5.69 -10.63
CA ASP A 127 -14.66 4.85 -11.55
C ASP A 127 -13.69 3.99 -12.37
N VAL A 128 -14.03 2.72 -12.53
CA VAL A 128 -13.21 1.75 -13.26
C VAL A 128 -13.85 1.54 -14.62
N PRO A 129 -13.27 1.99 -15.74
CA PRO A 129 -13.86 1.71 -17.05
C PRO A 129 -13.71 0.22 -17.40
N GLN A 130 -14.67 -0.34 -18.14
CA GLN A 130 -14.49 -1.65 -18.75
C GLN A 130 -13.32 -1.59 -19.74
N GLY A 131 -12.41 -2.55 -19.64
CA GLY A 131 -11.23 -2.63 -20.49
C GLY A 131 -10.48 -3.93 -20.27
N ARG A 132 -9.57 -4.28 -21.18
CA ARG A 132 -8.67 -5.43 -21.03
C ARG A 132 -7.26 -5.05 -20.59
N ASP A 133 -6.90 -3.78 -20.67
CA ASP A 133 -5.58 -3.32 -20.25
C ASP A 133 -5.50 -3.11 -18.74
N VAL A 134 -4.27 -2.92 -18.23
CA VAL A 134 -4.06 -2.52 -16.84
C VAL A 134 -4.37 -1.02 -16.73
N GLY A 135 -5.39 -0.67 -15.95
CA GLY A 135 -5.70 0.72 -15.64
C GLY A 135 -4.75 1.29 -14.59
N GLU A 136 -4.30 2.53 -14.79
CA GLU A 136 -3.53 3.29 -13.81
C GLU A 136 -4.39 4.39 -13.17
N TYR A 137 -4.54 4.33 -11.85
CA TYR A 137 -5.36 5.23 -11.05
C TYR A 137 -4.45 6.10 -10.20
N ALA A 138 -4.12 7.29 -10.74
CA ALA A 138 -3.24 8.24 -10.08
C ALA A 138 -3.90 8.84 -8.83
N VAL A 139 -3.25 8.68 -7.67
CA VAL A 139 -3.75 9.21 -6.40
C VAL A 139 -3.26 10.62 -6.15
N LYS A 140 -3.96 11.37 -5.29
CA LYS A 140 -3.44 12.63 -4.74
C LYS A 140 -2.33 12.31 -3.74
N THR A 141 -1.08 12.22 -4.22
CA THR A 141 0.09 11.78 -3.43
C THR A 141 0.23 12.47 -2.07
N ALA A 142 -0.16 13.73 -1.93
CA ALA A 142 -0.17 14.42 -0.64
C ALA A 142 -1.01 13.72 0.44
N LYS A 143 -2.14 13.11 0.05
CA LYS A 143 -3.03 12.34 0.93
C LYS A 143 -2.55 10.90 1.20
N PHE A 144 -1.59 10.42 0.41
CA PHE A 144 -1.03 9.07 0.50
C PHE A 144 0.50 9.11 0.67
N SER A 145 1.00 10.06 1.46
CA SER A 145 2.44 10.31 1.60
C SER A 145 3.15 9.44 2.65
N ASN A 146 2.39 8.79 3.53
CA ASN A 146 2.89 7.92 4.59
C ASN A 146 1.89 6.77 4.81
N VAL A 147 1.88 5.83 3.87
CA VAL A 147 0.98 4.66 3.86
C VAL A 147 1.76 3.43 4.29
N SER A 148 1.38 2.81 5.41
CA SER A 148 1.88 1.49 5.83
C SER A 148 0.91 0.37 5.46
N ASN A 149 -0.36 0.70 5.27
CA ASN A 149 -1.39 -0.23 4.83
C ASN A 149 -2.37 0.50 3.92
N LEU A 150 -2.80 -0.15 2.84
CA LEU A 150 -3.85 0.36 1.96
C LEU A 150 -5.00 -0.64 1.93
N THR A 151 -6.19 -0.17 2.26
CA THR A 151 -7.43 -0.92 2.10
C THR A 151 -8.16 -0.40 0.86
N ILE A 152 -8.48 -1.31 -0.04
CA ILE A 152 -9.22 -1.07 -1.27
C ILE A 152 -10.56 -1.76 -1.15
N PHE A 153 -11.63 -1.02 -1.36
CA PHE A 153 -12.98 -1.56 -1.38
C PHE A 153 -13.57 -1.46 -2.79
N VAL A 154 -14.13 -2.58 -3.24
CA VAL A 154 -14.94 -2.69 -4.44
C VAL A 154 -16.40 -2.86 -4.01
N PRO A 155 -17.27 -1.87 -4.29
CA PRO A 155 -18.64 -1.89 -3.78
C PRO A 155 -19.63 -2.66 -4.67
N ALA A 156 -19.31 -2.86 -5.95
CA ALA A 156 -20.16 -3.57 -6.90
C ALA A 156 -19.42 -3.78 -8.22
N ALA A 157 -19.85 -4.79 -9.00
CA ALA A 157 -19.49 -4.98 -10.40
C ALA A 157 -20.33 -4.06 -11.32
N GLN A 158 -20.12 -4.15 -12.63
CA GLN A 158 -20.83 -3.34 -13.64
C GLN A 158 -22.03 -4.03 -14.28
N GLY A 159 -22.58 -5.05 -13.62
CA GLY A 159 -23.79 -5.74 -14.08
C GLY A 159 -23.75 -7.26 -13.91
N ALA A 160 -22.62 -7.83 -13.52
CA ALA A 160 -22.53 -9.23 -13.11
C ALA A 160 -22.76 -9.37 -11.60
N ASP A 161 -23.08 -10.59 -11.17
CA ASP A 161 -23.27 -10.93 -9.75
C ASP A 161 -21.94 -11.12 -8.99
N ALA A 162 -20.80 -11.05 -9.70
CA ALA A 162 -19.48 -11.22 -9.12
C ALA A 162 -18.47 -10.26 -9.75
N THR A 163 -17.56 -9.75 -8.92
CA THR A 163 -16.39 -8.96 -9.34
C THR A 163 -15.20 -9.87 -9.53
N ARG A 164 -14.41 -9.65 -10.59
CA ARG A 164 -13.16 -10.39 -10.83
C ARG A 164 -11.96 -9.47 -11.04
N ILE A 165 -10.85 -9.78 -10.37
CA ILE A 165 -9.58 -9.04 -10.42
C ILE A 165 -8.45 -9.99 -10.81
N TYR A 166 -7.63 -9.61 -11.80
CA TYR A 166 -6.47 -10.37 -12.28
C TYR A 166 -5.14 -9.82 -11.78
N TYR A 167 -5.08 -8.51 -11.55
CA TYR A 167 -3.84 -7.84 -11.16
C TYR A 167 -4.14 -6.63 -10.29
N LEU A 168 -3.39 -6.53 -9.20
CA LEU A 168 -3.34 -5.37 -8.34
C LEU A 168 -1.86 -5.02 -8.08
N GLY A 169 -1.48 -3.81 -8.48
CA GLY A 169 -0.12 -3.29 -8.34
C GLY A 169 -0.11 -1.86 -7.82
N PHE A 170 1.06 -1.39 -7.38
CA PHE A 170 1.22 -0.05 -6.82
C PHE A 170 2.51 0.58 -7.31
N LEU A 171 2.43 1.87 -7.63
CA LEU A 171 3.56 2.70 -8.00
C LEU A 171 3.76 3.79 -6.95
N GLY A 172 5.00 4.07 -6.59
CA GLY A 172 5.35 5.11 -5.62
C GLY A 172 6.78 4.97 -5.10
N THR A 173 7.07 5.65 -4.01
CA THR A 173 8.37 5.57 -3.35
C THR A 173 8.23 4.93 -1.98
N TRP A 174 9.09 3.96 -1.67
CA TRP A 174 9.15 3.31 -0.36
C TRP A 174 10.25 3.91 0.50
N THR A 175 10.05 3.89 1.81
CA THR A 175 11.05 4.29 2.81
C THR A 175 10.99 3.31 3.98
N GLU A 176 12.16 2.89 4.46
CA GLU A 176 12.29 1.98 5.59
C GLU A 176 11.71 2.62 6.87
N THR A 177 10.79 1.91 7.53
CA THR A 177 10.26 2.31 8.84
C THR A 177 11.05 1.59 9.93
N LYS A 178 11.88 2.32 10.67
CA LYS A 178 12.58 1.76 11.85
C LYS A 178 11.56 1.60 12.98
N HIS A 179 11.10 0.37 13.20
CA HIS A 179 10.34 0.05 14.41
C HIS A 179 11.28 0.06 15.62
N GLN A 180 11.42 1.20 16.29
CA GLN A 180 11.94 1.21 17.65
C GLN A 180 10.77 0.85 18.58
N PRO A 181 10.80 -0.30 19.28
CA PRO A 181 9.81 -0.58 20.31
C PRO A 181 9.96 0.50 21.38
N ILE A 182 8.91 1.28 21.58
CA ILE A 182 8.80 2.15 22.76
C ILE A 182 8.68 1.19 23.95
N ILE A 183 9.81 0.87 24.58
CA ILE A 183 9.81 0.23 25.90
C ILE A 183 9.33 1.34 26.84
N ALA A 184 8.02 1.43 27.03
CA ALA A 184 7.45 2.23 28.10
C ALA A 184 7.83 1.53 29.42
N VAL A 185 9.03 1.83 29.92
CA VAL A 185 9.37 1.58 31.33
C VAL A 185 8.48 2.52 32.12
N TYR A 186 7.33 2.01 32.58
CA TYR A 186 6.59 2.65 33.66
C TYR A 186 7.50 2.57 34.88
N GLU A 187 8.22 3.66 35.17
CA GLU A 187 8.95 3.84 36.41
C GLU A 187 7.94 3.94 37.57
N ALA A 188 7.45 2.79 38.04
CA ALA A 188 6.84 2.71 39.35
C ALA A 188 7.95 2.75 40.41
N GLN A 189 8.64 3.89 40.53
CA GLN A 189 9.36 4.20 41.76
C GLN A 189 8.32 4.64 42.79
N ALA A 190 7.80 3.68 43.54
CA ALA A 190 7.16 3.98 44.81
C ALA A 190 8.19 4.73 45.67
N ASN A 191 7.98 6.03 45.83
CA ASN A 191 8.81 6.86 46.69
C ASN A 191 8.48 6.45 48.14
N VAL A 192 9.35 5.64 48.76
CA VAL A 192 9.22 5.13 50.15
C VAL A 192 9.32 6.23 51.23
N ALA A 193 9.20 7.50 50.85
CA ALA A 193 9.24 8.65 51.75
C ALA A 193 7.86 9.00 52.36
N ASP A 194 6.77 8.33 51.97
CA ASP A 194 5.41 8.68 52.41
C ASP A 194 4.69 7.56 53.18
N HIS A 195 5.43 6.87 54.07
CA HIS A 195 4.80 6.13 55.17
C HIS A 195 4.89 6.96 56.45
N GLU A 196 3.75 7.53 56.87
CA GLU A 196 3.62 8.16 58.18
C GLU A 196 3.92 7.17 59.31
N LYS A 197 4.70 7.65 60.29
CA LYS A 197 5.15 6.88 61.46
C LYS A 197 3.97 6.46 62.31
N ILE A 198 3.82 5.16 62.53
CA ILE A 198 2.97 4.63 63.60
C ILE A 198 3.67 4.93 64.93
N GLN A 199 3.10 5.85 65.69
CA GLN A 199 3.54 6.25 67.03
C GLN A 199 2.98 5.30 68.08
N GLY A 200 3.82 4.52 68.75
CA GLY A 200 3.43 3.87 70.00
C GLY A 200 4.22 2.62 70.39
N MET A 201 4.88 2.72 71.54
CA MET A 201 5.36 1.64 72.42
C MET A 201 6.68 0.94 72.07
N ASP A 202 7.79 1.53 72.54
CA ASP A 202 8.90 0.75 73.10
C ASP A 202 9.28 1.33 74.47
N GLY A 203 8.85 0.63 75.51
CA GLY A 203 9.21 0.93 76.90
C GLY A 203 10.68 0.60 77.14
N LYS A 204 11.42 1.59 77.66
CA LYS A 204 12.69 1.34 78.35
C LYS A 204 12.53 1.61 79.84
N TRP A 205 12.28 0.50 80.53
CA TRP A 205 12.54 0.29 81.95
C TRP A 205 14.03 0.54 82.26
N ALA A 206 14.30 1.33 83.30
CA ALA A 206 15.58 1.35 84.01
C ALA A 206 15.31 1.56 85.50
N ALA A 207 15.86 0.68 86.33
CA ALA A 207 15.92 0.78 87.79
C ALA A 207 17.37 0.53 88.23
N PRO A 208 17.72 0.67 89.52
CA PRO A 208 17.94 1.92 90.27
C PRO A 208 19.41 2.03 90.77
N GLY A 209 19.80 3.16 91.38
CA GLY A 209 21.12 3.27 92.03
C GLY A 209 21.25 4.40 93.05
N HIS A 210 21.34 3.98 94.33
CA HIS A 210 21.84 4.62 95.57
C HIS A 210 21.31 5.98 96.06
#